data_AF-A0A3B3QAU5-F1
#
_entry.id   AF-A0A3B3QAU5-F1
#
_cell.length_a   1.000
_cell.length_b   1.000
_cell.length_c   1.000
_cell.angle_alpha   90.00
_cell.angle_beta   90.00
_cell.angle_gamma   90.00
#
_symmetry.space_group_name_H-M   'P 1'
#
loop_
_entity.id
_entity.type
_entity.pdbx_description
1 polymer ?
#
loop_
_entity_poly.entity_id
_entity_poly.type
_entity_poly.pdbx_seq_one_letter_code
_entity_poly.pdbx_strand_id
1 'polypeptide(L)'
;MDRGSDPDDGGRAISSSPLSARDSAQMDRNPSPPPDLDGAESGEEGDAIGETVYSKHWLFSTLTRLVQSVTEQEGGDQESQVELSEEEEEELCKIWDMAMDKDVAGFLQEFKAPDILLGVIAKSRSPRLTEICVGILGNMACFPNTCLTLSQNEDLGLLLTCLSQSDVAPLWLERVRQQKSVYPNLCFIMCSSTNTDLLVKVGELVDKLFDLDEDLMKSWITAQPSEVDPDSQIHISTSLLEATKQLRTESLDSLEVYLHAIQLLTTVDEGVQLFLAEGEGLGKEAWNVLKELVCQDLCQMDDPPVILQEQKGLLAPALAVLSTLFPRYGQQGGDVEQNLPLIGSLLRVLQYLQVCQQRETGNHTDSEVSKDEEEEEEDVQLQALKETTAEFLASVLIDLTKGAMAELVKRGSLTAQTCLLVANSLLPQHRAAVDHMTAALSEEEPKLVDVLKGKLPAARP
;
A
#
# COMPACT_ATOMS: atom_id res chain seq x y z
N MET A 1 -17.94 -8.40 -79.13
CA MET A 1 -18.51 -7.45 -80.08
C MET A 1 -18.34 -6.07 -79.47
N ASP A 2 -17.82 -5.01 -80.07
CA ASP A 2 -16.97 -4.72 -81.23
C ASP A 2 -16.97 -3.18 -81.26
N ARG A 3 -15.78 -2.53 -81.30
CA ARG A 3 -15.49 -1.17 -81.86
C ARG A 3 -16.20 0.06 -81.25
N GLY A 4 -15.64 1.27 -81.23
CA GLY A 4 -14.43 1.82 -81.83
C GLY A 4 -14.61 3.32 -82.11
N SER A 5 -13.66 4.12 -81.63
CA SER A 5 -12.99 5.31 -82.21
C SER A 5 -13.74 6.43 -82.98
N ASP A 6 -13.58 7.67 -82.46
CA ASP A 6 -13.13 8.95 -83.12
C ASP A 6 -13.92 9.55 -84.32
N PRO A 7 -13.64 10.80 -84.81
CA PRO A 7 -12.61 11.81 -84.45
C PRO A 7 -13.04 13.31 -84.35
N ASP A 8 -12.17 14.11 -83.72
CA ASP A 8 -11.44 15.33 -84.19
C ASP A 8 -12.08 16.33 -85.18
N ASP A 9 -11.99 17.65 -84.89
CA ASP A 9 -11.35 18.67 -85.77
C ASP A 9 -11.31 20.09 -85.13
N GLY A 10 -10.08 20.56 -84.88
CA GLY A 10 -9.48 21.83 -85.32
C GLY A 10 -10.22 23.18 -85.31
N GLY A 11 -9.51 24.22 -84.86
CA GLY A 11 -9.76 25.59 -85.35
C GLY A 11 -9.25 26.73 -84.47
N ARG A 12 -8.19 27.40 -84.89
CA ARG A 12 -7.41 28.41 -84.16
C ARG A 12 -7.80 29.85 -84.59
N ALA A 13 -7.72 30.78 -83.64
CA ALA A 13 -7.10 32.12 -83.73
C ALA A 13 -7.94 33.42 -83.93
N ILE A 14 -7.33 34.49 -83.38
CA ILE A 14 -7.34 35.94 -83.75
C ILE A 14 -8.37 36.83 -83.02
N SER A 15 -7.99 37.52 -81.93
CA SER A 15 -7.43 38.90 -81.82
C SER A 15 -8.44 40.05 -81.95
N SER A 16 -8.49 40.97 -80.97
CA SER A 16 -8.17 42.40 -81.11
C SER A 16 -8.78 43.27 -79.99
N SER A 17 -7.91 43.94 -79.22
CA SER A 17 -8.20 45.19 -78.48
C SER A 17 -8.26 46.36 -79.49
N PRO A 18 -8.74 47.59 -79.16
CA PRO A 18 -7.92 48.51 -78.32
C PRO A 18 -8.60 49.69 -77.56
N LEU A 19 -7.94 50.08 -76.47
CA LEU A 19 -7.44 51.42 -76.05
C LEU A 19 -8.36 52.63 -75.72
N SER A 20 -7.94 53.24 -74.59
CA SER A 20 -7.82 54.66 -74.25
C SER A 20 -8.99 55.31 -73.50
N ALA A 21 -8.80 56.26 -72.59
CA ALA A 21 -7.69 56.65 -71.72
C ALA A 21 -8.25 57.71 -70.76
N ARG A 22 -7.83 57.66 -69.49
CA ARG A 22 -7.68 58.79 -68.54
C ARG A 22 -8.92 59.61 -68.18
N ASP A 23 -9.29 59.54 -66.89
CA ASP A 23 -9.24 60.76 -66.09
C ASP A 23 -8.88 60.49 -64.62
N SER A 24 -8.12 61.40 -64.04
CA SER A 24 -7.36 61.24 -62.79
C SER A 24 -7.93 62.17 -61.73
N ALA A 25 -8.45 61.61 -60.62
CA ALA A 25 -8.65 62.33 -59.36
C ALA A 25 -8.67 61.31 -58.21
N GLN A 26 -7.50 60.75 -57.91
CA GLN A 26 -7.31 59.87 -56.76
C GLN A 26 -7.10 60.75 -55.52
N MET A 27 -8.19 61.09 -54.84
CA MET A 27 -8.12 61.50 -53.45
C MET A 27 -7.88 60.24 -52.62
N ASP A 28 -6.92 60.28 -51.71
CA ASP A 28 -6.58 59.22 -50.74
C ASP A 28 -7.86 58.69 -50.06
N ARG A 29 -8.34 57.55 -50.56
CA ARG A 29 -9.33 56.74 -49.87
C ARG A 29 -8.59 55.56 -49.30
N ASN A 30 -8.71 55.39 -47.98
CA ASN A 30 -8.38 54.14 -47.32
C ASN A 30 -9.07 53.00 -48.10
N PRO A 31 -8.39 51.90 -48.45
CA PRO A 31 -9.03 50.81 -49.17
C PRO A 31 -10.26 50.33 -48.37
N SER A 32 -11.34 50.01 -49.09
CA SER A 32 -12.53 49.42 -48.47
C SER A 32 -12.14 48.13 -47.73
N PRO A 33 -12.76 47.84 -46.57
CA PRO A 33 -12.57 46.55 -45.90
C PRO A 33 -12.89 45.43 -46.90
N PRO A 34 -12.16 44.30 -46.83
CA PRO A 34 -12.36 43.19 -47.75
C PRO A 34 -13.83 42.72 -47.70
N PRO A 35 -14.38 42.24 -48.82
CA PRO A 35 -15.76 41.76 -48.86
C PRO A 35 -15.93 40.61 -47.87
N ASP A 36 -17.01 40.66 -47.09
CA ASP A 36 -17.41 39.61 -46.15
C ASP A 36 -17.37 38.26 -46.88
N LEU A 37 -16.36 37.46 -46.55
CA LEU A 37 -16.34 36.04 -46.84
C LEU A 37 -17.28 35.40 -45.83
N ASP A 38 -18.57 35.49 -46.11
CA ASP A 38 -19.58 34.58 -45.57
C ASP A 38 -19.13 33.15 -45.92
N GLY A 39 -18.40 32.51 -45.01
CA GLY A 39 -17.84 31.17 -45.19
C GLY A 39 -16.44 30.92 -44.65
N ALA A 40 -15.79 31.88 -43.97
CA ALA A 40 -14.70 31.59 -43.06
C ALA A 40 -15.22 31.82 -41.64
N GLU A 41 -15.58 30.73 -40.94
CA GLU A 41 -15.56 30.76 -39.48
C GLU A 41 -14.16 31.25 -39.07
N SER A 42 -14.08 32.53 -38.70
CA SER A 42 -12.93 33.10 -38.04
C SER A 42 -12.80 32.36 -36.70
N GLY A 43 -12.04 31.28 -36.70
CA GLY A 43 -11.68 30.52 -35.51
C GLY A 43 -10.74 31.31 -34.60
N GLU A 44 -11.18 32.46 -34.12
CA GLU A 44 -10.74 32.90 -32.80
C GLU A 44 -11.47 32.00 -31.81
N GLU A 45 -10.86 30.86 -31.48
CA GLU A 45 -11.28 30.12 -30.28
C GLU A 45 -11.25 31.10 -29.12
N GLY A 46 -12.43 31.45 -28.59
CA GLY A 46 -12.51 32.33 -27.45
C GLY A 46 -11.62 31.84 -26.31
N ASP A 47 -11.04 32.78 -25.57
CA ASP A 47 -10.22 32.51 -24.38
C ASP A 47 -11.01 31.85 -23.25
N ALA A 48 -12.33 31.73 -23.38
CA ALA A 48 -13.18 30.98 -22.47
C ALA A 48 -12.88 29.47 -22.52
N ILE A 49 -12.81 28.83 -21.35
CA ILE A 49 -12.75 27.38 -21.22
C ILE A 49 -14.15 26.80 -21.35
N GLY A 50 -14.42 26.08 -22.45
CA GLY A 50 -15.75 25.51 -22.72
C GLY A 50 -16.84 26.57 -22.71
N GLU A 51 -17.91 26.33 -21.96
CA GLU A 51 -19.03 27.27 -21.79
C GLU A 51 -18.86 28.19 -20.55
N THR A 52 -17.69 28.15 -19.91
CA THR A 52 -17.42 28.92 -18.70
C THR A 52 -16.95 30.34 -19.02
N VAL A 53 -16.90 31.20 -18.00
CA VAL A 53 -16.29 32.54 -18.10
C VAL A 53 -14.78 32.53 -17.81
N TYR A 54 -14.20 31.36 -17.54
CA TYR A 54 -12.81 31.23 -17.11
C TYR A 54 -11.85 31.31 -18.28
N SER A 55 -10.71 31.98 -18.09
CA SER A 55 -9.70 32.23 -19.12
C SER A 55 -8.71 31.07 -19.24
N LYS A 56 -8.58 30.50 -20.45
CA LYS A 56 -7.58 29.51 -20.85
C LYS A 56 -6.18 30.08 -20.65
N HIS A 57 -5.93 31.30 -21.14
CA HIS A 57 -4.63 31.94 -21.09
C HIS A 57 -4.19 32.21 -19.64
N TRP A 58 -5.09 32.69 -18.78
CA TRP A 58 -4.78 32.94 -17.37
C TRP A 58 -4.41 31.64 -16.65
N LEU A 59 -5.21 30.58 -16.85
CA LEU A 59 -4.99 29.30 -16.19
C LEU A 59 -3.68 28.65 -16.65
N PHE A 60 -3.39 28.66 -17.96
CA PHE A 60 -2.14 28.16 -18.50
C PHE A 60 -0.92 28.96 -18.02
N SER A 61 -1.03 30.29 -17.98
CA SER A 61 0.05 31.16 -17.48
C SER A 61 0.36 30.87 -16.01
N THR A 62 -0.67 30.59 -15.22
CA THR A 62 -0.53 30.26 -13.79
C THR A 62 0.14 28.91 -13.58
N LEU A 63 -0.27 27.86 -14.31
CA LEU A 63 0.40 26.56 -14.27
C LEU A 63 1.86 26.62 -14.76
N THR A 64 2.14 27.44 -15.77
CA THR A 64 3.51 27.62 -16.26
C THR A 64 4.39 28.31 -15.22
N ARG A 65 3.86 29.34 -14.54
CA ARG A 65 4.55 30.01 -13.43
C ARG A 65 4.79 29.05 -12.27
N LEU A 66 3.83 28.18 -11.97
CA LEU A 66 3.98 27.13 -10.95
C LEU A 66 5.12 26.16 -11.26
N VAL A 67 5.25 25.72 -12.52
CA VAL A 67 6.39 24.87 -12.92
C VAL A 67 7.71 25.62 -12.73
N GLN A 68 7.75 26.90 -13.11
CA GLN A 68 8.95 27.71 -13.02
C GLN A 68 9.36 27.95 -11.56
N SER A 69 8.42 28.26 -10.66
CA SER A 69 8.71 28.49 -9.25
C SER A 69 9.27 27.25 -8.56
N VAL A 70 8.79 26.05 -8.92
CA VAL A 70 9.29 24.79 -8.37
C VAL A 70 10.65 24.41 -8.94
N THR A 71 10.95 24.71 -10.21
CA THR A 71 12.31 24.51 -10.76
C THR A 71 13.36 25.41 -10.12
N GLU A 72 12.97 26.59 -9.63
CA GLU A 72 13.88 27.52 -8.94
C GLU A 72 14.15 27.07 -7.48
N GLN A 73 13.25 26.29 -6.87
CA GLN A 73 13.45 25.69 -5.54
C GLN A 73 14.51 24.57 -5.51
N GLU A 74 14.83 23.94 -6.65
CA GLU A 74 15.83 22.86 -6.75
C GLU A 74 17.28 23.34 -6.51
N GLY A 75 17.55 24.65 -6.60
CA GLY A 75 18.90 25.23 -6.51
C GLY A 75 19.32 25.83 -5.14
N GLY A 76 18.43 25.81 -4.13
CA GLY A 76 18.66 26.45 -2.82
C GLY A 76 19.02 25.50 -1.67
N ASP A 77 19.68 26.03 -0.63
CA ASP A 77 20.09 25.31 0.60
C ASP A 77 18.94 24.48 1.19
N GLN A 78 19.25 23.25 1.62
CA GLN A 78 18.28 22.15 1.80
C GLN A 78 17.42 22.21 3.08
N GLU A 79 17.63 23.15 4.00
CA GLU A 79 17.04 23.10 5.35
C GLU A 79 15.91 24.11 5.66
N SER A 80 15.57 25.03 4.74
CA SER A 80 14.49 26.01 5.00
C SER A 80 13.23 25.69 4.18
N GLN A 81 12.09 25.54 4.88
CA GLN A 81 10.77 25.56 4.25
C GLN A 81 10.58 26.87 3.49
N VAL A 82 10.02 26.78 2.27
CA VAL A 82 9.75 27.95 1.43
C VAL A 82 8.28 28.32 1.63
N GLU A 83 8.02 29.51 2.18
CA GLU A 83 6.66 30.05 2.25
C GLU A 83 6.17 30.41 0.84
N LEU A 84 4.96 29.97 0.53
CA LEU A 84 4.27 30.33 -0.71
C LEU A 84 3.87 31.81 -0.64
N SER A 85 4.07 32.58 -1.71
CA SER A 85 3.65 33.98 -1.69
C SER A 85 2.11 34.08 -1.65
N GLU A 86 1.59 35.11 -0.99
CA GLU A 86 0.13 35.32 -0.87
C GLU A 86 -0.55 35.43 -2.26
N GLU A 87 0.15 35.99 -3.25
CA GLU A 87 -0.35 36.13 -4.63
C GLU A 87 -0.44 34.76 -5.32
N GLU A 88 0.61 33.93 -5.23
CA GLU A 88 0.60 32.58 -5.81
C GLU A 88 -0.42 31.68 -5.12
N GLU A 89 -0.55 31.77 -3.80
CA GLU A 89 -1.58 31.04 -3.06
C GLU A 89 -2.99 31.43 -3.54
N GLU A 90 -3.29 32.73 -3.64
CA GLU A 90 -4.62 33.20 -4.06
C GLU A 90 -4.96 32.71 -5.48
N GLU A 91 -3.99 32.73 -6.40
CA GLU A 91 -4.18 32.26 -7.76
C GLU A 91 -4.36 30.73 -7.84
N LEU A 92 -3.58 29.96 -7.09
CA LEU A 92 -3.71 28.51 -7.08
C LEU A 92 -4.98 28.04 -6.37
N CYS A 93 -5.42 28.73 -5.31
CA CYS A 93 -6.73 28.48 -4.70
C CYS A 93 -7.88 28.75 -5.67
N LYS A 94 -7.77 29.76 -6.54
CA LYS A 94 -8.76 29.96 -7.63
C LYS A 94 -8.77 28.76 -8.58
N ILE A 95 -7.62 28.21 -8.94
CA ILE A 95 -7.57 26.97 -9.76
C ILE A 95 -8.22 25.81 -9.02
N TRP A 96 -7.97 25.67 -7.72
CA TRP A 96 -8.61 24.65 -6.88
C TRP A 96 -10.14 24.76 -6.93
N ASP A 97 -10.69 25.95 -6.70
CA ASP A 97 -12.14 26.17 -6.77
C ASP A 97 -12.71 25.87 -8.16
N MET A 98 -12.01 26.30 -9.22
CA MET A 98 -12.45 26.10 -10.61
C MET A 98 -12.33 24.64 -11.07
N ALA A 99 -11.41 23.84 -10.51
CA ALA A 99 -11.17 22.46 -10.90
C ALA A 99 -12.36 21.52 -10.64
N MET A 100 -13.38 21.99 -9.92
CA MET A 100 -14.65 21.28 -9.73
C MET A 100 -15.65 21.52 -10.88
N ASP A 101 -15.34 22.40 -11.84
CA ASP A 101 -16.12 22.57 -13.07
C ASP A 101 -15.67 21.57 -14.15
N LYS A 102 -16.65 20.99 -14.86
CA LYS A 102 -16.41 19.94 -15.85
C LYS A 102 -15.57 20.41 -17.03
N ASP A 103 -15.83 21.62 -17.54
CA ASP A 103 -15.12 22.13 -18.72
C ASP A 103 -13.70 22.53 -18.33
N VAL A 104 -13.51 23.07 -17.12
CA VAL A 104 -12.19 23.40 -16.56
C VAL A 104 -11.37 22.15 -16.29
N ALA A 105 -11.94 21.12 -15.65
CA ALA A 105 -11.24 19.86 -15.41
C ALA A 105 -10.86 19.16 -16.72
N GLY A 106 -11.75 19.18 -17.72
CA GLY A 106 -11.45 18.67 -19.06
C GLY A 106 -10.29 19.41 -19.73
N PHE A 107 -10.24 20.74 -19.60
CA PHE A 107 -9.14 21.55 -20.11
C PHE A 107 -7.82 21.28 -19.35
N LEU A 108 -7.85 21.24 -18.01
CA LEU A 108 -6.69 20.88 -17.19
C LEU A 108 -6.13 19.49 -17.60
N GLN A 109 -7.01 18.53 -17.90
CA GLN A 109 -6.64 17.22 -18.40
C GLN A 109 -5.94 17.27 -19.76
N GLU A 110 -6.47 18.03 -20.71
CA GLU A 110 -5.91 18.19 -22.06
C GLU A 110 -4.46 18.73 -22.01
N PHE A 111 -4.19 19.61 -21.05
CA PHE A 111 -2.87 20.22 -20.85
C PHE A 111 -1.92 19.40 -19.97
N LYS A 112 -2.28 18.17 -19.61
CA LYS A 112 -1.50 17.33 -18.69
C LYS A 112 -1.22 18.02 -17.34
N ALA A 113 -2.15 18.84 -16.88
CA ALA A 113 -2.06 19.44 -15.55
C ALA A 113 -1.91 18.39 -14.44
N PRO A 114 -2.52 17.18 -14.52
CA PRO A 114 -2.23 16.12 -13.57
C PRO A 114 -0.73 15.83 -13.42
N ASP A 115 -0.04 15.48 -14.51
CA ASP A 115 1.40 15.18 -14.50
C ASP A 115 2.24 16.35 -13.95
N ILE A 116 1.84 17.58 -14.27
CA ILE A 116 2.47 18.80 -13.77
C ILE A 116 2.31 18.91 -12.25
N LEU A 117 1.07 18.80 -11.74
CA LEU A 117 0.77 18.90 -10.32
C LEU A 117 1.44 17.79 -9.51
N LEU A 118 1.52 16.58 -10.08
CA LEU A 118 2.29 15.47 -9.49
C LEU A 118 3.78 15.77 -9.43
N GLY A 119 4.35 16.31 -10.51
CA GLY A 119 5.74 16.76 -10.54
C GLY A 119 6.01 17.87 -9.52
N VAL A 120 5.04 18.75 -9.29
CA VAL A 120 5.11 19.82 -8.27
C VAL A 120 5.05 19.22 -6.86
N ILE A 121 4.11 18.32 -6.58
CA ILE A 121 3.97 17.65 -5.28
C ILE A 121 5.26 16.92 -4.91
N ALA A 122 5.88 16.22 -5.87
CA ALA A 122 7.11 15.47 -5.65
C ALA A 122 8.34 16.36 -5.34
N LYS A 123 8.29 17.67 -5.66
CA LYS A 123 9.45 18.57 -5.61
C LYS A 123 9.27 19.76 -4.68
N SER A 124 8.04 20.09 -4.33
CA SER A 124 7.69 21.27 -3.52
C SER A 124 8.28 21.17 -2.12
N ARG A 125 8.90 22.26 -1.65
CA ARG A 125 9.32 22.43 -0.24
C ARG A 125 8.32 23.25 0.58
N SER A 126 7.15 23.53 0.02
CA SER A 126 6.07 24.30 0.65
C SER A 126 4.89 23.38 0.95
N PRO A 127 4.61 23.07 2.24
CA PRO A 127 3.46 22.23 2.61
C PRO A 127 2.13 22.77 2.08
N ARG A 128 1.97 24.10 2.08
CA ARG A 128 0.77 24.77 1.57
C ARG A 128 0.60 24.59 0.06
N LEU A 129 1.68 24.69 -0.70
CA LEU A 129 1.65 24.46 -2.15
C LEU A 129 1.30 23.00 -2.47
N THR A 130 1.87 22.06 -1.72
CA THR A 130 1.57 20.64 -1.85
C THR A 130 0.10 20.36 -1.58
N GLU A 131 -0.45 20.90 -0.49
CA GLU A 131 -1.87 20.81 -0.15
C GLU A 131 -2.78 21.31 -1.27
N ILE A 132 -2.48 22.48 -1.84
CA ILE A 132 -3.29 23.08 -2.91
C ILE A 132 -3.24 22.22 -4.19
N CYS A 133 -2.05 21.77 -4.61
CA CYS A 133 -1.89 20.90 -5.77
C CYS A 133 -2.66 19.58 -5.61
N VAL A 134 -2.58 18.99 -4.41
CA VAL A 134 -3.34 17.79 -4.02
C VAL A 134 -4.85 18.06 -4.07
N GLY A 135 -5.30 19.21 -3.57
CA GLY A 135 -6.69 19.64 -3.61
C GLY A 135 -7.24 19.80 -5.03
N ILE A 136 -6.45 20.40 -5.93
CA ILE A 136 -6.77 20.53 -7.36
C ILE A 136 -6.95 19.14 -7.98
N LEU A 137 -5.99 18.24 -7.78
CA LEU A 137 -6.06 16.86 -8.28
C LEU A 137 -7.28 16.10 -7.74
N GLY A 138 -7.60 16.28 -6.45
CA GLY A 138 -8.78 15.69 -5.82
C GLY A 138 -10.09 16.16 -6.46
N ASN A 139 -10.20 17.44 -6.79
CA ASN A 139 -11.38 17.97 -7.51
C ASN A 139 -11.46 17.42 -8.93
N MET A 140 -10.33 17.37 -9.66
CA MET A 140 -10.28 16.83 -11.02
C MET A 140 -10.63 15.33 -11.06
N ALA A 141 -10.24 14.56 -10.05
CA ALA A 141 -10.55 13.13 -9.93
C ALA A 141 -12.06 12.83 -9.83
N CYS A 142 -12.91 13.84 -9.59
CA CYS A 142 -14.36 13.68 -9.62
C CYS A 142 -14.93 13.46 -11.04
N PHE A 143 -14.11 13.62 -12.10
CA PHE A 143 -14.53 13.44 -13.49
C PHE A 143 -14.03 12.13 -14.10
N PRO A 144 -14.87 11.36 -14.83
CA PRO A 144 -14.52 10.01 -15.29
C PRO A 144 -13.25 9.89 -16.13
N ASN A 145 -13.02 10.82 -17.07
CA ASN A 145 -11.84 10.76 -17.95
C ASN A 145 -10.54 11.07 -17.19
N THR A 146 -10.58 12.05 -16.27
CA THR A 146 -9.44 12.40 -15.44
C THR A 146 -9.17 11.36 -14.37
N CYS A 147 -10.21 10.83 -13.74
CA CYS A 147 -10.10 9.68 -12.84
C CYS A 147 -9.48 8.46 -13.54
N LEU A 148 -9.79 8.24 -14.82
CA LEU A 148 -9.18 7.17 -15.60
C LEU A 148 -7.69 7.43 -15.86
N THR A 149 -7.29 8.66 -16.23
CA THR A 149 -5.87 9.00 -16.39
C THR A 149 -5.10 8.98 -15.06
N LEU A 150 -5.70 9.49 -13.98
CA LEU A 150 -5.28 9.37 -12.58
C LEU A 150 -5.56 7.99 -11.97
N SER A 151 -5.84 6.96 -12.77
CA SER A 151 -5.78 5.56 -12.31
C SER A 151 -4.85 4.72 -13.17
N GLN A 152 -4.37 5.31 -14.27
CA GLN A 152 -3.45 4.73 -15.23
C GLN A 152 -2.04 5.28 -15.07
N ASN A 153 -1.88 6.39 -14.35
CA ASN A 153 -0.64 6.64 -13.64
C ASN A 153 -0.57 5.58 -12.49
N GLU A 154 0.57 5.45 -11.84
CA GLU A 154 0.73 4.53 -10.71
C GLU A 154 -0.05 5.02 -9.45
N ASP A 155 -1.25 5.62 -9.61
CA ASP A 155 -1.91 6.57 -8.69
C ASP A 155 -2.47 5.99 -7.38
N LEU A 156 -2.63 4.68 -7.25
CA LEU A 156 -2.70 4.08 -5.90
C LEU A 156 -1.47 4.50 -5.08
N GLY A 157 -0.31 4.55 -5.74
CA GLY A 157 0.92 5.13 -5.24
C GLY A 157 0.81 6.62 -4.90
N LEU A 158 -0.04 7.41 -5.57
CA LEU A 158 -0.26 8.81 -5.17
C LEU A 158 -1.10 8.93 -3.92
N LEU A 159 -2.19 8.17 -3.81
CA LEU A 159 -3.00 8.17 -2.59
C LEU A 159 -2.16 7.64 -1.42
N LEU A 160 -1.37 6.59 -1.65
CA LEU A 160 -0.40 6.06 -0.68
C LEU A 160 0.68 7.09 -0.33
N THR A 161 1.23 7.81 -1.31
CA THR A 161 2.20 8.89 -1.09
C THR A 161 1.57 9.99 -0.25
N CYS A 162 0.35 10.40 -0.57
CA CYS A 162 -0.37 11.42 0.19
C CYS A 162 -0.68 10.97 1.62
N LEU A 163 -1.09 9.72 1.82
CA LEU A 163 -1.31 9.15 3.16
C LEU A 163 0.00 9.00 3.95
N SER A 164 1.13 8.84 3.26
CA SER A 164 2.44 8.75 3.90
C SER A 164 3.00 10.11 4.33
N GLN A 165 2.42 11.22 3.86
CA GLN A 165 2.79 12.57 4.26
C GLN A 165 1.93 13.02 5.45
N SER A 166 2.57 13.16 6.63
CA SER A 166 1.87 13.44 7.90
C SER A 166 0.98 14.69 7.88
N ASP A 167 1.35 15.73 7.11
CA ASP A 167 0.62 16.99 7.03
C ASP A 167 -0.70 16.89 6.23
N VAL A 168 -0.77 16.00 5.23
CA VAL A 168 -1.92 15.87 4.32
C VAL A 168 -2.73 14.59 4.54
N ALA A 169 -2.18 13.60 5.23
CA ALA A 169 -2.87 12.36 5.55
C ALA A 169 -4.26 12.56 6.20
N PRO A 170 -4.46 13.49 7.16
CA PRO A 170 -5.77 13.69 7.77
C PRO A 170 -6.88 14.09 6.78
N LEU A 171 -6.55 14.88 5.76
CA LEU A 171 -7.50 15.30 4.72
C LEU A 171 -7.95 14.12 3.86
N TRP A 172 -7.01 13.26 3.48
CA TRP A 172 -7.30 12.08 2.67
C TRP A 172 -8.10 11.02 3.43
N LEU A 173 -7.78 10.81 4.72
CA LEU A 173 -8.57 9.95 5.59
C LEU A 173 -10.03 10.45 5.69
N GLU A 174 -10.24 11.77 5.81
CA GLU A 174 -11.59 12.34 5.80
C GLU A 174 -12.32 12.04 4.48
N ARG A 175 -11.65 12.19 3.32
CA ARG A 175 -12.25 11.88 2.02
C ARG A 175 -12.58 10.39 1.86
N VAL A 176 -11.69 9.51 2.31
CA VAL A 176 -11.91 8.06 2.31
C VAL A 176 -13.12 7.68 3.15
N ARG A 177 -13.27 8.27 4.34
CA ARG A 177 -14.45 8.08 5.21
C ARG A 177 -15.75 8.55 4.56
N GLN A 178 -15.73 9.67 3.84
CA GLN A 178 -16.91 10.22 3.16
C GLN A 178 -17.34 9.37 1.95
N GLN A 179 -16.38 8.77 1.25
CA GLN A 179 -16.63 8.04 0.01
C GLN A 179 -16.98 6.57 0.28
N LYS A 180 -18.27 6.30 0.47
CA LYS A 180 -18.80 4.96 0.79
C LYS A 180 -18.45 3.86 -0.21
N SER A 181 -18.12 4.19 -1.46
CA SER A 181 -17.73 3.22 -2.49
C SER A 181 -16.30 2.70 -2.34
N VAL A 182 -15.44 3.36 -1.55
CA VAL A 182 -14.04 2.93 -1.36
C VAL A 182 -13.99 1.54 -0.74
N TYR A 183 -14.67 1.36 0.40
CA TYR A 183 -14.75 0.08 1.11
C TYR A 183 -15.15 -1.11 0.20
N PRO A 184 -16.32 -1.12 -0.47
CA PRO A 184 -16.75 -2.27 -1.25
C PRO A 184 -15.87 -2.50 -2.48
N ASN A 185 -15.30 -1.44 -3.08
CA ASN A 185 -14.42 -1.59 -4.24
C ASN A 185 -13.09 -2.24 -3.86
N LEU A 186 -12.46 -1.82 -2.75
CA LEU A 186 -11.21 -2.43 -2.29
C LEU A 186 -11.43 -3.90 -1.90
N CYS A 187 -12.53 -4.19 -1.19
CA CYS A 187 -12.90 -5.57 -0.85
C CYS A 187 -13.11 -6.43 -2.11
N PHE A 188 -13.79 -5.90 -3.13
CA PHE A 188 -14.01 -6.60 -4.40
C PHE A 188 -12.71 -6.89 -5.15
N ILE A 189 -11.79 -5.91 -5.23
CA ILE A 189 -10.49 -6.10 -5.89
C ILE A 189 -9.68 -7.19 -5.19
N MET A 190 -9.58 -7.14 -3.86
CA MET A 190 -8.87 -8.15 -3.07
C MET A 190 -9.44 -9.56 -3.25
N CYS A 191 -10.76 -9.70 -3.42
CA CYS A 191 -11.38 -11.01 -3.66
C CYS A 191 -11.34 -11.51 -5.11
N SER A 192 -11.24 -10.61 -6.09
CA SER A 192 -11.57 -10.96 -7.49
C SER A 192 -10.44 -10.70 -8.49
N SER A 193 -9.41 -9.94 -8.12
CA SER A 193 -8.31 -9.58 -9.01
C SER A 193 -7.29 -10.69 -9.09
N THR A 194 -6.96 -11.12 -10.32
CA THR A 194 -5.80 -11.99 -10.58
C THR A 194 -4.54 -11.21 -10.95
N ASN A 195 -4.58 -9.87 -10.90
CA ASN A 195 -3.43 -9.02 -11.15
C ASN A 195 -2.69 -8.82 -9.82
N THR A 196 -1.50 -9.42 -9.71
CA THR A 196 -0.64 -9.40 -8.52
C THR A 196 -0.19 -8.00 -8.15
N ASP A 197 0.19 -7.18 -9.13
CA ASP A 197 0.68 -5.82 -8.89
C ASP A 197 -0.46 -4.94 -8.33
N LEU A 198 -1.66 -5.08 -8.90
CA LEU A 198 -2.85 -4.39 -8.39
C LEU A 198 -3.18 -4.84 -6.96
N LEU A 199 -3.06 -6.14 -6.67
CA LEU A 199 -3.26 -6.65 -5.31
C LEU A 199 -2.23 -6.06 -4.35
N VAL A 200 -0.95 -5.98 -4.71
CA VAL A 200 0.08 -5.35 -3.86
C VAL A 200 -0.29 -3.90 -3.56
N LYS A 201 -0.62 -3.11 -4.58
CA LYS A 201 -0.96 -1.69 -4.40
C LYS A 201 -2.23 -1.45 -3.58
N VAL A 202 -3.23 -2.33 -3.72
CA VAL A 202 -4.42 -2.28 -2.85
C VAL A 202 -4.08 -2.69 -1.42
N GLY A 203 -3.22 -3.69 -1.24
CA GLY A 203 -2.73 -4.12 0.07
C GLY A 203 -2.00 -3.00 0.79
N GLU A 204 -1.01 -2.37 0.13
CA GLU A 204 -0.27 -1.20 0.65
C GLU A 204 -1.22 -0.08 1.09
N LEU A 205 -2.23 0.24 0.27
CA LEU A 205 -3.21 1.28 0.60
C LEU A 205 -4.03 0.91 1.83
N VAL A 206 -4.58 -0.31 1.88
CA VAL A 206 -5.44 -0.75 2.99
C VAL A 206 -4.64 -0.82 4.29
N ASP A 207 -3.43 -1.38 4.24
CA ASP A 207 -2.51 -1.44 5.35
C ASP A 207 -2.23 -0.03 5.90
N LYS A 208 -1.88 0.92 5.01
CA LYS A 208 -1.59 2.28 5.43
C LYS A 208 -2.81 3.00 6.01
N LEU A 209 -4.01 2.76 5.48
CA LEU A 209 -5.24 3.32 6.03
C LEU A 209 -5.50 2.82 7.46
N PHE A 210 -5.22 1.55 7.74
CA PHE A 210 -5.43 0.97 9.07
C PHE A 210 -4.37 1.40 10.08
N ASP A 211 -3.11 1.51 9.64
CA ASP A 211 -2.01 2.05 10.43
C ASP A 211 -2.29 3.50 10.88
N LEU A 212 -2.88 4.32 10.01
CA LEU A 212 -3.14 5.72 10.30
C LEU A 212 -4.46 5.99 11.07
N ASP A 213 -5.43 5.08 10.98
CA ASP A 213 -6.82 5.36 11.39
C ASP A 213 -7.54 4.13 11.95
N GLU A 214 -7.33 3.86 13.24
CA GLU A 214 -7.96 2.76 13.97
C GLU A 214 -9.50 2.83 13.93
N ASP A 215 -10.09 4.04 13.97
CA ASP A 215 -11.55 4.21 13.94
C ASP A 215 -12.14 3.85 12.56
N LEU A 216 -11.46 4.22 11.47
CA LEU A 216 -11.81 3.77 10.12
C LEU A 216 -11.74 2.24 10.03
N MET A 217 -10.66 1.63 10.51
CA MET A 217 -10.50 0.18 10.54
C MET A 217 -11.66 -0.49 11.28
N LYS A 218 -11.99 -0.05 12.51
CA LYS A 218 -13.13 -0.56 13.29
C LYS A 218 -14.45 -0.41 12.54
N SER A 219 -14.66 0.72 11.86
CA SER A 219 -15.88 0.96 11.07
C SER A 219 -15.99 -0.03 9.89
N TRP A 220 -14.88 -0.42 9.30
CA TRP A 220 -14.84 -1.39 8.19
C TRP A 220 -15.03 -2.83 8.69
N ILE A 221 -14.46 -3.19 9.85
CA ILE A 221 -14.68 -4.49 10.51
C ILE A 221 -16.17 -4.68 10.84
N THR A 222 -16.81 -3.62 11.37
CA THR A 222 -18.20 -3.67 11.84
C THR A 222 -19.24 -3.32 10.77
N ALA A 223 -18.81 -3.06 9.53
CA ALA A 223 -19.69 -2.70 8.43
C ALA A 223 -20.74 -3.81 8.19
N GLN A 224 -22.01 -3.49 8.44
CA GLN A 224 -23.11 -4.43 8.29
C GLN A 224 -23.49 -4.66 6.83
N PRO A 225 -24.05 -5.84 6.48
CA PRO A 225 -24.59 -6.12 5.17
C PRO A 225 -25.62 -5.07 4.73
N SER A 226 -25.57 -4.64 3.48
CA SER A 226 -26.60 -3.84 2.83
C SER A 226 -27.94 -4.56 2.95
N GLU A 227 -28.96 -3.89 3.49
CA GLU A 227 -30.31 -4.46 3.64
C GLU A 227 -30.93 -4.94 2.32
N VAL A 228 -30.39 -4.51 1.18
CA VAL A 228 -30.91 -4.76 -0.15
C VAL A 228 -30.39 -6.08 -0.74
N ASP A 229 -29.19 -6.54 -0.35
CA ASP A 229 -28.60 -7.79 -0.84
C ASP A 229 -27.57 -8.35 0.16
N PRO A 230 -28.01 -9.15 1.15
CA PRO A 230 -27.17 -9.69 2.21
C PRO A 230 -26.03 -10.60 1.72
N ASP A 231 -26.18 -11.21 0.54
CA ASP A 231 -25.21 -12.15 -0.03
C ASP A 231 -24.13 -11.45 -0.87
N SER A 232 -24.29 -10.14 -1.13
CA SER A 232 -23.37 -9.36 -1.97
C SER A 232 -22.24 -8.67 -1.20
N GLN A 233 -22.31 -8.60 0.14
CA GLN A 233 -21.37 -7.79 0.89
C GLN A 233 -20.12 -8.57 1.26
N ILE A 234 -19.03 -8.19 0.60
CA ILE A 234 -17.69 -8.70 0.87
C ILE A 234 -17.17 -8.01 2.15
N HIS A 235 -16.78 -8.79 3.14
CA HIS A 235 -16.19 -8.30 4.38
C HIS A 235 -14.69 -8.08 4.22
N ILE A 236 -14.18 -6.97 4.77
CA ILE A 236 -12.76 -6.61 4.71
C ILE A 236 -11.83 -7.73 5.19
N SER A 237 -12.19 -8.42 6.27
CA SER A 237 -11.38 -9.50 6.83
C SER A 237 -11.32 -10.72 5.92
N THR A 238 -12.45 -11.06 5.27
CA THR A 238 -12.52 -12.12 4.27
C THR A 238 -11.74 -11.73 3.01
N SER A 239 -11.81 -10.46 2.60
CA SER A 239 -11.05 -9.93 1.48
C SER A 239 -9.54 -10.00 1.69
N LEU A 240 -9.05 -9.56 2.85
CA LEU A 240 -7.63 -9.65 3.20
C LEU A 240 -7.14 -11.10 3.18
N LEU A 241 -7.94 -12.02 3.72
CA LEU A 241 -7.59 -13.44 3.75
C LEU A 241 -7.62 -14.06 2.34
N GLU A 242 -8.57 -13.67 1.48
CA GLU A 242 -8.63 -14.12 0.09
C GLU A 242 -7.43 -13.62 -0.73
N ALA A 243 -7.06 -12.35 -0.60
CA ALA A 243 -5.86 -11.81 -1.24
C ALA A 243 -4.59 -12.50 -0.74
N THR A 244 -4.49 -12.79 0.57
CA THR A 244 -3.39 -13.56 1.17
C THR A 244 -3.27 -14.94 0.52
N LYS A 245 -4.39 -15.66 0.35
CA LYS A 245 -4.40 -16.99 -0.31
C LYS A 245 -3.96 -16.91 -1.76
N GLN A 246 -4.42 -15.90 -2.51
CA GLN A 246 -4.06 -15.70 -3.91
C GLN A 246 -2.57 -15.38 -4.08
N LEU A 247 -2.03 -14.47 -3.26
CA LEU A 247 -0.64 -14.06 -3.35
C LEU A 247 0.34 -15.13 -2.84
N ARG A 248 -0.06 -15.98 -1.90
CA ARG A 248 0.77 -17.06 -1.35
C ARG A 248 1.37 -17.96 -2.42
N THR A 249 0.66 -18.20 -3.53
CA THR A 249 1.14 -19.04 -4.63
C THR A 249 1.98 -18.30 -5.66
N GLU A 250 1.94 -16.96 -5.68
CA GLU A 250 2.53 -16.13 -6.73
C GLU A 250 3.77 -15.37 -6.24
N SER A 251 3.70 -14.71 -5.07
CA SER A 251 4.78 -13.89 -4.50
C SER A 251 4.66 -13.80 -2.97
N LEU A 252 5.64 -14.37 -2.25
CA LEU A 252 5.68 -14.31 -0.78
C LEU A 252 5.98 -12.90 -0.27
N ASP A 253 6.89 -12.17 -0.90
CA ASP A 253 7.26 -10.80 -0.52
C ASP A 253 6.05 -9.86 -0.54
N SER A 254 5.11 -10.11 -1.46
CA SER A 254 3.86 -9.35 -1.59
C SER A 254 2.87 -9.57 -0.45
N LEU A 255 3.07 -10.59 0.40
CA LEU A 255 2.15 -10.91 1.50
C LEU A 255 2.31 -9.98 2.70
N GLU A 256 3.44 -9.29 2.84
CA GLU A 256 3.77 -8.54 4.06
C GLU A 256 2.68 -7.54 4.43
N VAL A 257 2.23 -6.73 3.45
CA VAL A 257 1.16 -5.74 3.64
C VAL A 257 -0.17 -6.37 4.05
N TYR A 258 -0.47 -7.58 3.58
CA TYR A 258 -1.71 -8.28 3.93
C TYR A 258 -1.64 -8.93 5.31
N LEU A 259 -0.49 -9.52 5.66
CA LEU A 259 -0.27 -10.10 6.98
C LEU A 259 -0.26 -9.01 8.05
N HIS A 260 0.37 -7.86 7.78
CA HIS A 260 0.37 -6.72 8.67
C HIS A 260 -1.04 -6.15 8.84
N ALA A 261 -1.80 -5.94 7.75
CA ALA A 261 -3.20 -5.53 7.85
C ALA A 261 -4.05 -6.51 8.70
N ILE A 262 -3.89 -7.83 8.51
CA ILE A 262 -4.59 -8.84 9.34
C ILE A 262 -4.11 -8.78 10.80
N GLN A 263 -2.82 -8.53 11.05
CA GLN A 263 -2.29 -8.32 12.40
C GLN A 263 -2.95 -7.10 13.06
N LEU A 264 -3.07 -5.97 12.36
CA LEU A 264 -3.77 -4.77 12.86
C LEU A 264 -5.23 -5.07 13.22
N LEU A 265 -5.93 -5.89 12.44
CA LEU A 265 -7.27 -6.34 12.81
C LEU A 265 -7.28 -7.11 14.16
N THR A 266 -6.22 -7.86 14.48
CA THR A 266 -6.10 -8.59 15.75
C THR A 266 -5.63 -7.74 16.94
N THR A 267 -5.29 -6.46 16.74
CA THR A 267 -4.93 -5.55 17.85
C THR A 267 -6.14 -4.82 18.44
N VAL A 268 -7.30 -4.84 17.78
CA VAL A 268 -8.55 -4.22 18.23
C VAL A 268 -9.59 -5.25 18.67
N ASP A 269 -10.41 -4.88 19.66
CA ASP A 269 -11.42 -5.78 20.25
C ASP A 269 -12.42 -6.32 19.21
N GLU A 270 -12.87 -5.47 18.28
CA GLU A 270 -13.83 -5.85 17.24
C GLU A 270 -13.28 -6.93 16.32
N GLY A 271 -12.01 -6.83 15.92
CA GLY A 271 -11.37 -7.80 15.06
C GLY A 271 -11.03 -9.09 15.80
N VAL A 272 -10.57 -9.02 17.06
CA VAL A 272 -10.39 -10.22 17.90
C VAL A 272 -11.71 -10.96 18.09
N GLN A 273 -12.81 -10.26 18.37
CA GLN A 273 -14.13 -10.88 18.50
C GLN A 273 -14.59 -11.53 17.19
N LEU A 274 -14.34 -10.87 16.05
CA LEU A 274 -14.66 -11.42 14.72
C LEU A 274 -13.90 -12.72 14.45
N PHE A 275 -12.60 -12.73 14.73
CA PHE A 275 -11.75 -13.90 14.51
C PHE A 275 -12.01 -15.03 15.52
N LEU A 276 -12.41 -14.74 16.75
CA LEU A 276 -12.68 -15.75 17.77
C LEU A 276 -14.15 -16.16 17.88
N ALA A 277 -15.01 -15.65 16.98
CA ALA A 277 -16.44 -15.95 16.95
C ALA A 277 -16.74 -17.46 16.87
N GLU A 278 -17.86 -17.88 17.46
CA GLU A 278 -18.27 -19.28 17.48
C GLU A 278 -18.68 -19.79 16.08
N GLY A 279 -18.02 -20.84 15.59
CA GLY A 279 -18.36 -21.52 14.33
C GLY A 279 -17.15 -21.98 13.53
N GLU A 280 -17.37 -22.72 12.44
CA GLU A 280 -16.37 -22.91 11.39
C GLU A 280 -16.44 -21.72 10.44
N GLY A 281 -15.79 -20.62 10.84
CA GLY A 281 -15.79 -19.37 10.09
C GLY A 281 -14.38 -18.86 9.80
N LEU A 282 -14.30 -17.55 9.57
CA LEU A 282 -13.10 -16.81 9.22
C LEU A 282 -11.88 -17.15 10.08
N GLY A 283 -12.01 -17.22 11.42
CA GLY A 283 -10.89 -17.50 12.31
C GLY A 283 -10.25 -18.87 12.12
N LYS A 284 -11.06 -19.91 11.84
CA LYS A 284 -10.55 -21.26 11.56
C LYS A 284 -9.82 -21.29 10.22
N GLU A 285 -10.33 -20.55 9.24
CA GLU A 285 -9.70 -20.42 7.92
C GLU A 285 -8.36 -19.69 8.03
N ALA A 286 -8.33 -18.54 8.71
CA ALA A 286 -7.11 -17.77 8.96
C ALA A 286 -6.07 -18.61 9.72
N TRP A 287 -6.49 -19.34 10.76
CA TRP A 287 -5.61 -20.26 11.48
C TRP A 287 -4.96 -21.30 10.55
N ASN A 288 -5.74 -21.94 9.69
CA ASN A 288 -5.21 -22.96 8.77
C ASN A 288 -4.26 -22.35 7.73
N VAL A 289 -4.65 -21.26 7.08
CA VAL A 289 -3.84 -20.58 6.05
C VAL A 289 -2.50 -20.14 6.63
N LEU A 290 -2.51 -19.47 7.79
CA LEU A 290 -1.29 -18.95 8.41
C LEU A 290 -0.43 -20.06 9.01
N LYS A 291 -1.04 -21.09 9.59
CA LYS A 291 -0.30 -22.25 10.08
C LYS A 291 0.42 -22.97 8.95
N GLU A 292 -0.24 -23.16 7.81
CA GLU A 292 0.39 -23.75 6.64
C GLU A 292 1.49 -22.84 6.09
N LEU A 293 1.24 -21.54 5.96
CA LEU A 293 2.23 -20.55 5.51
C LEU A 293 3.51 -20.63 6.34
N VAL A 294 3.40 -20.55 7.67
CA VAL A 294 4.55 -20.60 8.58
C VAL A 294 5.27 -21.95 8.52
N CYS A 295 4.54 -23.07 8.42
CA CYS A 295 5.14 -24.40 8.47
C CYS A 295 5.74 -24.87 7.13
N GLN A 296 5.14 -24.46 6.01
CA GLN A 296 5.46 -24.97 4.68
C GLN A 296 6.25 -23.97 3.84
N ASP A 297 6.07 -22.67 4.04
CA ASP A 297 6.65 -21.66 3.15
C ASP A 297 7.72 -20.81 3.84
N LEU A 298 7.48 -20.37 5.08
CA LEU A 298 8.37 -19.41 5.77
C LEU A 298 9.44 -20.06 6.66
N CYS A 299 9.18 -21.26 7.18
CA CYS A 299 10.08 -21.93 8.13
C CYS A 299 10.05 -23.45 7.92
N GLN A 300 10.84 -23.95 6.97
CA GLN A 300 11.03 -25.37 6.67
C GLN A 300 12.27 -25.97 7.35
N MET A 301 12.24 -27.27 7.63
CA MET A 301 13.18 -27.92 8.57
C MET A 301 14.66 -27.75 8.21
N ASP A 302 14.97 -27.60 6.92
CA ASP A 302 16.33 -27.49 6.40
C ASP A 302 16.72 -26.06 6.01
N ASP A 303 15.88 -25.06 6.35
CA ASP A 303 16.13 -23.67 5.98
C ASP A 303 17.37 -23.12 6.70
N PRO A 304 18.36 -22.59 5.96
CA PRO A 304 19.47 -21.90 6.58
C PRO A 304 19.01 -20.57 7.23
N PRO A 305 19.74 -20.07 8.25
CA PRO A 305 19.44 -18.80 8.92
C PRO A 305 19.19 -17.60 8.00
N VAL A 306 19.80 -17.57 6.82
CA VAL A 306 19.62 -16.47 5.85
C VAL A 306 18.20 -16.40 5.28
N ILE A 307 17.53 -17.54 5.09
CA ILE A 307 16.13 -17.55 4.61
C ILE A 307 15.22 -16.93 5.67
N LEU A 308 15.42 -17.28 6.94
CA LEU A 308 14.64 -16.70 8.03
C LEU A 308 14.88 -15.18 8.21
N GLN A 309 16.06 -14.69 7.83
CA GLN A 309 16.34 -13.25 7.77
C GLN A 309 15.49 -12.56 6.71
N GLU A 310 15.42 -13.12 5.51
CA GLU A 310 14.63 -12.57 4.40
C GLU A 310 13.12 -12.63 4.70
N GLN A 311 12.68 -13.64 5.46
CA GLN A 311 11.26 -13.85 5.78
C GLN A 311 10.80 -13.20 7.09
N LYS A 312 11.66 -12.41 7.77
CA LYS A 312 11.35 -11.84 9.11
C LYS A 312 10.12 -10.93 9.11
N GLY A 313 9.93 -10.13 8.05
CA GLY A 313 8.78 -9.24 7.88
C GLY A 313 7.45 -9.99 7.73
N LEU A 314 7.50 -11.25 7.28
CA LEU A 314 6.33 -12.12 7.15
C LEU A 314 6.08 -12.95 8.42
N LEU A 315 7.16 -13.39 9.09
CA LEU A 315 7.06 -14.22 10.28
C LEU A 315 6.44 -13.48 11.46
N ALA A 316 6.84 -12.23 11.72
CA ALA A 316 6.33 -11.46 12.86
C ALA A 316 4.79 -11.29 12.83
N PRO A 317 4.17 -10.72 11.77
CA PRO A 317 2.73 -10.57 11.70
C PRO A 317 1.99 -11.92 11.70
N ALA A 318 2.50 -12.92 10.97
CA ALA A 318 1.87 -14.25 10.94
C ALA A 318 1.83 -14.91 12.32
N LEU A 319 2.94 -14.84 13.07
CA LEU A 319 3.02 -15.40 14.42
C LEU A 319 2.16 -14.61 15.42
N ALA A 320 2.05 -13.29 15.28
CA ALA A 320 1.20 -12.46 16.14
C ALA A 320 -0.28 -12.83 15.98
N VAL A 321 -0.75 -12.98 14.74
CA VAL A 321 -2.11 -13.43 14.45
C VAL A 321 -2.34 -14.85 14.96
N LEU A 322 -1.42 -15.79 14.69
CA LEU A 322 -1.52 -17.16 15.19
C LEU A 322 -1.55 -17.22 16.72
N SER A 323 -0.74 -16.41 17.41
CA SER A 323 -0.76 -16.31 18.88
C SER A 323 -2.13 -15.92 19.40
N THR A 324 -2.76 -14.93 18.76
CA THR A 324 -4.12 -14.45 19.10
C THR A 324 -5.18 -15.54 18.85
N LEU A 325 -5.05 -16.31 17.77
CA LEU A 325 -5.98 -17.37 17.39
C LEU A 325 -5.80 -18.68 18.18
N PHE A 326 -4.60 -18.91 18.74
CA PHE A 326 -4.22 -20.16 19.37
C PHE A 326 -5.15 -20.63 20.51
N PRO A 327 -5.60 -19.77 21.45
CA PRO A 327 -6.49 -20.21 22.53
C PRO A 327 -7.78 -20.87 22.04
N ARG A 328 -8.25 -20.49 20.83
CA ARG A 328 -9.50 -21.03 20.26
C ARG A 328 -9.26 -22.20 19.33
N TYR A 329 -8.28 -22.10 18.44
CA TYR A 329 -8.09 -23.04 17.32
C TYR A 329 -6.91 -23.99 17.52
N GLY A 330 -5.91 -23.59 18.29
CA GLY A 330 -4.79 -24.45 18.67
C GLY A 330 -5.20 -25.60 19.59
N GLN A 331 -6.30 -25.44 20.33
CA GLN A 331 -6.80 -26.45 21.28
C GLN A 331 -7.93 -27.33 20.70
N GLN A 332 -8.52 -26.96 19.56
CA GLN A 332 -9.63 -27.69 18.96
C GLN A 332 -9.16 -28.99 18.28
N GLY A 333 -9.70 -30.13 18.72
CA GLY A 333 -9.54 -31.41 18.03
C GLY A 333 -8.91 -32.54 18.85
N GLY A 334 -8.45 -32.27 20.08
CA GLY A 334 -7.89 -33.30 20.99
C GLY A 334 -6.57 -33.91 20.52
N ASP A 335 -6.08 -33.54 19.34
CA ASP A 335 -4.87 -34.05 18.71
C ASP A 335 -3.82 -32.93 18.63
N VAL A 336 -3.16 -32.69 19.76
CA VAL A 336 -2.05 -31.74 19.89
C VAL A 336 -0.92 -32.07 18.89
N GLU A 337 -0.89 -33.30 18.35
CA GLU A 337 0.08 -33.72 17.34
C GLU A 337 -0.02 -32.89 16.04
N GLN A 338 -1.20 -32.36 15.72
CA GLN A 338 -1.40 -31.53 14.53
C GLN A 338 -0.64 -30.21 14.61
N ASN A 339 -0.32 -29.72 15.81
CA ASN A 339 0.38 -28.45 16.01
C ASN A 339 1.89 -28.63 16.23
N LEU A 340 2.39 -29.87 16.28
CA LEU A 340 3.82 -30.16 16.40
C LEU A 340 4.67 -29.50 15.30
N PRO A 341 4.24 -29.44 14.02
CA PRO A 341 5.01 -28.72 13.00
C PRO A 341 5.16 -27.23 13.32
N LEU A 342 4.08 -26.59 13.77
CA LEU A 342 4.08 -25.16 14.12
C LEU A 342 4.99 -24.89 15.33
N ILE A 343 4.95 -25.74 16.35
CA ILE A 343 5.88 -25.66 17.50
C ILE A 343 7.32 -25.85 17.03
N GLY A 344 7.56 -26.79 16.13
CA GLY A 344 8.87 -26.97 15.49
C GLY A 344 9.34 -25.72 14.75
N SER A 345 8.45 -24.99 14.06
CA SER A 345 8.76 -23.69 13.45
C SER A 345 9.09 -22.63 14.49
N LEU A 346 8.30 -22.48 15.57
CA LEU A 346 8.57 -21.53 16.65
C LEU A 346 9.95 -21.74 17.29
N LEU A 347 10.30 -23.00 17.58
CA LEU A 347 11.60 -23.35 18.15
C LEU A 347 12.76 -22.99 17.20
N ARG A 348 12.57 -23.17 15.88
CA ARG A 348 13.57 -22.82 14.86
C ARG A 348 13.72 -21.32 14.68
N VAL A 349 12.63 -20.57 14.65
CA VAL A 349 12.68 -19.09 14.68
C VAL A 349 13.46 -18.62 15.90
N LEU A 350 13.21 -19.20 17.08
CA LEU A 350 13.95 -18.86 18.29
C LEU A 350 15.45 -19.20 18.18
N GLN A 351 15.81 -20.34 17.60
CA GLN A 351 17.20 -20.72 17.34
C GLN A 351 17.90 -19.73 16.41
N TYR A 352 17.22 -19.32 15.35
CA TYR A 352 17.70 -18.33 14.42
C TYR A 352 17.94 -16.97 15.10
N LEU A 353 16.99 -16.48 15.88
CA LEU A 353 17.13 -15.23 16.65
C LEU A 353 18.33 -15.27 17.62
N GLN A 354 18.63 -16.45 18.18
CA GLN A 354 19.83 -16.63 18.99
C GLN A 354 21.12 -16.48 18.18
N VAL A 355 21.15 -16.99 16.94
CA VAL A 355 22.32 -16.90 16.05
C VAL A 355 22.57 -15.43 15.66
N CYS A 356 21.52 -14.65 15.40
CA CYS A 356 21.65 -13.22 15.08
C CYS A 356 22.27 -12.44 16.25
N GLN A 357 21.75 -12.62 17.47
CA GLN A 357 22.30 -11.99 18.68
C GLN A 357 23.77 -12.35 18.93
N GLN A 358 24.19 -13.57 18.58
CA GLN A 358 25.59 -13.99 18.73
C GLN A 358 26.52 -13.33 17.71
N ARG A 359 26.03 -13.00 16.50
CA ARG A 359 26.80 -12.25 15.51
C ARG A 359 26.99 -10.79 15.92
N GLU A 360 25.94 -10.16 16.43
CA GLU A 360 26.00 -8.78 16.93
C GLU A 360 26.98 -8.65 18.10
N THR A 361 26.87 -9.53 19.10
CA THR A 361 27.76 -9.52 20.27
C THR A 361 29.22 -9.87 19.93
N GLY A 362 29.47 -10.60 18.84
CA GLY A 362 30.81 -10.88 18.32
C GLY A 362 31.42 -9.75 17.49
N ASN A 363 30.59 -8.91 16.85
CA ASN A 363 31.04 -7.77 16.04
C ASN A 363 31.22 -6.48 16.86
N HIS A 364 30.52 -6.35 18.00
CA HIS A 364 30.62 -5.17 18.88
C HIS A 364 31.96 -5.02 19.62
N THR A 365 32.90 -5.94 19.49
CA THR A 365 34.24 -5.76 20.10
C THR A 365 35.15 -4.80 19.35
N ASP A 366 34.83 -4.36 18.10
CA ASP A 366 35.77 -3.58 17.29
C ASP A 366 35.21 -2.38 16.48
N SER A 367 33.96 -1.93 16.65
CA SER A 367 33.51 -0.73 15.91
C SER A 367 32.33 0.02 16.55
N GLU A 368 32.61 1.19 17.15
CA GLU A 368 31.61 2.25 17.42
C GLU A 368 31.30 3.00 16.12
N VAL A 369 30.62 2.35 15.18
CA VAL A 369 30.06 3.02 13.99
C VAL A 369 28.59 3.29 14.27
N SER A 370 28.14 4.50 13.96
CA SER A 370 26.72 4.87 13.95
C SER A 370 25.98 3.93 13.02
N LYS A 371 24.95 3.24 13.51
CA LYS A 371 24.05 2.44 12.69
C LYS A 371 23.30 3.37 11.74
N ASP A 372 23.17 2.97 10.48
CA ASP A 372 22.33 3.68 9.52
C ASP A 372 20.84 3.31 9.74
N GLU A 373 19.90 4.12 9.26
CA GLU A 373 18.44 3.97 9.50
C GLU A 373 17.91 2.58 9.11
N GLU A 374 18.44 1.97 8.04
CA GLU A 374 18.09 0.62 7.61
C GLU A 374 18.49 -0.46 8.64
N GLU A 375 19.63 -0.29 9.33
CA GLU A 375 20.08 -1.21 10.37
C GLU A 375 19.23 -1.07 11.65
N GLU A 376 18.77 0.14 11.95
CA GLU A 376 17.86 0.39 13.09
C GLU A 376 16.48 -0.23 12.85
N GLU A 377 15.93 -0.09 11.64
CA GLU A 377 14.65 -0.71 11.27
C GLU A 377 14.73 -2.24 11.29
N GLU A 378 15.85 -2.80 10.82
CA GLU A 378 16.13 -4.23 10.89
C GLU A 378 16.17 -4.75 12.33
N ASP A 379 16.81 -4.02 13.26
CA ASP A 379 16.84 -4.36 14.68
C ASP A 379 15.42 -4.37 15.30
N VAL A 380 14.59 -3.39 14.93
CA VAL A 380 13.20 -3.30 15.42
C VAL A 380 12.37 -4.50 14.97
N GLN A 381 12.45 -4.88 13.69
CA GLN A 381 11.74 -6.04 13.18
C GLN A 381 12.21 -7.34 13.85
N LEU A 382 13.51 -7.50 14.06
CA LEU A 382 14.08 -8.68 14.71
C LEU A 382 13.63 -8.79 16.18
N GLN A 383 13.58 -7.65 16.88
CA GLN A 383 13.10 -7.57 18.25
C GLN A 383 11.60 -7.88 18.33
N ALA A 384 10.77 -7.34 17.42
CA ALA A 384 9.35 -7.65 17.34
C ALA A 384 9.10 -9.14 17.09
N LEU A 385 9.87 -9.76 16.18
CA LEU A 385 9.80 -11.19 15.92
C LEU A 385 10.17 -12.02 17.16
N LYS A 386 11.19 -11.59 17.91
CA LYS A 386 11.62 -12.26 19.15
C LYS A 386 10.56 -12.21 20.22
N GLU A 387 9.97 -11.05 20.47
CA GLU A 387 8.92 -10.86 21.46
C GLU A 387 7.68 -11.69 21.10
N THR A 388 7.22 -11.58 19.85
CA THR A 388 6.07 -12.33 19.33
C THR A 388 6.29 -13.84 19.41
N THR A 389 7.48 -14.33 19.03
CA THR A 389 7.81 -15.76 19.10
C THR A 389 7.84 -16.25 20.54
N ALA A 390 8.42 -15.47 21.46
CA ALA A 390 8.50 -15.83 22.87
C ALA A 390 7.10 -15.88 23.51
N GLU A 391 6.27 -14.87 23.26
CA GLU A 391 4.90 -14.82 23.78
C GLU A 391 4.06 -15.98 23.24
N PHE A 392 4.11 -16.23 21.94
CA PHE A 392 3.35 -17.32 21.34
C PHE A 392 3.84 -18.68 21.87
N LEU A 393 5.16 -18.89 21.93
CA LEU A 393 5.71 -20.13 22.46
C LEU A 393 5.33 -20.33 23.93
N ALA A 394 5.29 -19.28 24.75
CA ALA A 394 4.83 -19.36 26.13
C ALA A 394 3.39 -19.87 26.23
N SER A 395 2.50 -19.30 25.41
CA SER A 395 1.09 -19.68 25.32
C SER A 395 0.95 -21.16 24.94
N VAL A 396 1.68 -21.59 23.90
CA VAL A 396 1.63 -22.99 23.44
C VAL A 396 2.18 -23.95 24.49
N LEU A 397 3.32 -23.63 25.11
CA LEU A 397 3.97 -24.52 26.09
C LEU A 397 3.07 -24.84 27.28
N ILE A 398 2.29 -23.87 27.78
CA ILE A 398 1.38 -24.07 28.92
C ILE A 398 0.32 -25.14 28.60
N ASP A 399 -0.15 -25.18 27.35
CA ASP A 399 -1.21 -26.09 26.92
C ASP A 399 -0.68 -27.43 26.38
N LEU A 400 0.64 -27.58 26.25
CA LEU A 400 1.23 -28.82 25.77
C LEU A 400 1.04 -29.97 26.77
N THR A 401 0.57 -31.10 26.23
CA THR A 401 0.51 -32.37 26.96
C THR A 401 1.89 -33.02 27.04
N LYS A 402 2.06 -33.89 28.04
CA LYS A 402 3.29 -34.68 28.22
C LYS A 402 3.64 -35.51 26.99
N GLY A 403 2.65 -36.18 26.40
CA GLY A 403 2.82 -36.97 25.18
C GLY A 403 3.28 -36.14 23.98
N ALA A 404 2.73 -34.94 23.81
CA ALA A 404 3.18 -34.02 22.76
C ALA A 404 4.63 -33.57 22.96
N MET A 405 5.05 -33.30 24.20
CA MET A 405 6.45 -32.98 24.50
C MET A 405 7.40 -34.14 24.21
N ALA A 406 7.03 -35.37 24.57
CA ALA A 406 7.81 -36.56 24.24
C ALA A 406 7.95 -36.74 22.73
N GLU A 407 6.89 -36.50 21.96
CA GLU A 407 6.94 -36.57 20.50
C GLU A 407 7.80 -35.44 19.88
N LEU A 408 7.82 -34.23 20.45
CA LEU A 408 8.76 -33.17 20.04
C LEU A 408 10.23 -33.57 20.27
N VAL A 409 10.53 -34.28 21.37
CA VAL A 409 11.87 -34.83 21.62
C VAL A 409 12.21 -35.90 20.59
N LYS A 410 11.28 -36.82 20.34
CA LYS A 410 11.47 -37.91 19.36
C LYS A 410 11.67 -37.41 17.93
N ARG A 411 11.02 -36.31 17.56
CA ARG A 411 11.20 -35.62 16.27
C ARG A 411 12.49 -34.78 16.20
N GLY A 412 13.20 -34.62 17.32
CA GLY A 412 14.43 -33.84 17.41
C GLY A 412 14.23 -32.33 17.45
N SER A 413 12.98 -31.84 17.48
CA SER A 413 12.68 -30.41 17.65
C SER A 413 13.04 -29.93 19.06
N LEU A 414 12.82 -30.79 20.06
CA LEU A 414 13.15 -30.51 21.45
C LEU A 414 14.41 -31.28 21.87
N THR A 415 15.49 -30.54 22.11
CA THR A 415 16.81 -31.03 22.49
C THR A 415 17.27 -30.27 23.74
N ALA A 416 18.35 -30.72 24.38
CA ALA A 416 18.88 -30.00 25.54
C ALA A 416 19.26 -28.54 25.20
N GLN A 417 19.72 -28.30 23.97
CA GLN A 417 20.05 -26.96 23.50
C GLN A 417 18.80 -26.10 23.28
N THR A 418 17.77 -26.63 22.62
CA THR A 418 16.53 -25.86 22.41
C THR A 418 15.80 -25.60 23.72
N CYS A 419 15.75 -26.56 24.65
CA CYS A 419 15.18 -26.31 25.97
C CYS A 419 15.90 -25.20 26.75
N LEU A 420 17.24 -25.13 26.67
CA LEU A 420 18.00 -24.05 27.31
C LEU A 420 17.71 -22.70 26.66
N LEU A 421 17.66 -22.68 25.33
CA LEU A 421 17.31 -21.48 24.57
C LEU A 421 15.91 -20.99 24.94
N VAL A 422 14.91 -21.87 24.92
CA VAL A 422 13.53 -21.58 25.32
C VAL A 422 13.49 -20.98 26.72
N ALA A 423 14.17 -21.59 27.69
CA ALA A 423 14.20 -21.07 29.04
C ALA A 423 14.88 -19.70 29.16
N ASN A 424 15.97 -19.46 28.41
CA ASN A 424 16.66 -18.17 28.40
C ASN A 424 15.83 -17.07 27.74
N SER A 425 15.04 -17.40 26.71
CA SER A 425 14.20 -16.43 26.00
C SER A 425 12.90 -16.11 26.75
N LEU A 426 12.37 -17.06 27.52
CA LEU A 426 11.10 -16.91 28.24
C LEU A 426 11.27 -16.35 29.66
N LEU A 427 12.43 -16.52 30.29
CA LEU A 427 12.65 -16.04 31.65
C LEU A 427 13.08 -14.57 31.67
N PRO A 428 12.60 -13.76 32.64
CA PRO A 428 11.72 -14.15 33.75
C PRO A 428 10.21 -14.07 33.44
N GLN A 429 9.83 -13.47 32.31
CA GLN A 429 8.45 -13.03 32.01
C GLN A 429 7.44 -14.18 31.95
N HIS A 430 7.81 -15.33 31.37
CA HIS A 430 6.93 -16.48 31.15
C HIS A 430 7.36 -17.71 31.97
N ARG A 431 7.65 -17.50 33.26
CA ARG A 431 8.12 -18.57 34.17
C ARG A 431 7.19 -19.79 34.22
N ALA A 432 5.86 -19.58 34.21
CA ALA A 432 4.89 -20.68 34.26
C ALA A 432 5.05 -21.67 33.10
N ALA A 433 5.30 -21.17 31.88
CA ALA A 433 5.54 -22.01 30.70
C ALA A 433 6.82 -22.86 30.84
N VAL A 434 7.90 -22.25 31.34
CA VAL A 434 9.18 -22.94 31.56
C VAL A 434 9.07 -24.00 32.66
N ASP A 435 8.36 -23.69 33.74
CA ASP A 435 8.13 -24.63 34.84
C ASP A 435 7.27 -25.83 34.37
N HIS A 436 6.22 -25.57 33.59
CA HIS A 436 5.37 -26.62 32.99
C HIS A 436 6.16 -27.52 32.04
N MET A 437 6.95 -26.93 31.13
CA MET A 437 7.85 -27.67 30.23
C MET A 437 8.84 -28.55 31.02
N THR A 438 9.46 -28.00 32.06
CA THR A 438 10.42 -28.72 32.89
C THR A 438 9.76 -29.87 33.65
N ALA A 439 8.56 -29.67 34.16
CA ALA A 439 7.80 -30.70 34.87
C ALA A 439 7.40 -31.85 33.94
N ALA A 440 6.86 -31.54 32.75
CA ALA A 440 6.47 -32.53 31.76
C ALA A 440 7.68 -33.35 31.25
N LEU A 441 8.82 -32.71 31.00
CA LEU A 441 10.06 -33.40 30.59
C LEU A 441 10.69 -34.25 31.69
N SER A 442 10.48 -33.92 32.97
CA SER A 442 11.08 -34.67 34.09
C SER A 442 10.53 -36.08 34.20
N GLU A 443 9.29 -36.29 33.74
CA GLU A 443 8.62 -37.59 33.79
C GLU A 443 8.92 -38.45 32.55
N GLU A 444 8.95 -37.84 31.37
CA GLU A 444 9.13 -38.57 30.09
C GLU A 444 10.61 -38.71 29.69
N GLU A 445 11.45 -37.70 29.95
CA GLU A 445 12.84 -37.61 29.47
C GLU A 445 13.80 -37.05 30.55
N PRO A 446 14.01 -37.79 31.67
CA PRO A 446 14.74 -37.29 32.84
C PRO A 446 16.19 -36.89 32.55
N LYS A 447 16.83 -37.52 31.55
CA LYS A 447 18.19 -37.19 31.12
C LYS A 447 18.30 -35.78 30.53
N LEU A 448 17.24 -35.28 29.90
CA LEU A 448 17.20 -33.94 29.32
C LEU A 448 17.12 -32.88 30.43
N VAL A 449 16.34 -33.16 31.46
CA VAL A 449 16.14 -32.27 32.61
C VAL A 449 17.39 -32.16 33.47
N ASP A 450 18.16 -33.22 33.64
CA ASP A 450 19.42 -33.18 34.37
C ASP A 450 20.43 -32.21 33.73
N VAL A 451 20.43 -32.10 32.40
CA VAL A 451 21.25 -31.12 31.66
C VAL A 451 20.74 -29.69 31.87
N LEU A 452 19.42 -29.51 31.97
CA LEU A 452 18.79 -28.20 32.18
C LEU A 452 19.04 -27.67 33.60
N LYS A 453 18.87 -28.50 34.63
CA LYS A 453 19.07 -28.12 36.04
C LYS A 453 20.48 -27.63 36.37
N GLY A 454 21.49 -28.08 35.61
CA GLY A 454 22.87 -27.63 35.77
C GLY A 454 23.23 -26.32 35.07
N LYS A 455 22.37 -25.83 34.16
CA LYS A 455 22.68 -24.71 33.25
C LYS A 455 21.65 -23.57 33.26
N LEU A 456 20.46 -23.79 33.80
CA LEU A 456 19.46 -22.75 33.98
C LEU A 456 19.96 -21.70 34.97
N PRO A 457 19.71 -20.40 34.73
CA PRO A 457 20.00 -19.37 35.71
C PRO A 457 19.30 -19.73 37.03
N ALA A 458 20.08 -19.87 38.11
CA ALA A 458 19.51 -20.13 39.43
C ALA A 458 18.45 -19.07 39.72
N ALA A 459 17.24 -19.52 40.11
CA ALA A 459 16.15 -18.63 40.47
C ALA A 459 16.66 -17.61 41.49
N ARG A 460 16.84 -16.36 41.06
CA ARG A 460 16.99 -15.26 42.02
C ARG A 460 15.59 -15.02 42.58
N PRO A 461 15.42 -15.09 43.92
CA PRO A 461 14.14 -14.88 44.57
C PRO A 461 13.58 -13.47 44.33
#